data_AF-A0A934A6F4-F1
#
_entry.id   AF-A0A934A6F4-F1
#
_cell.length_a   1.000
_cell.length_b   1.000
_cell.length_c   1.000
_cell.angle_alpha   90.00
_cell.angle_beta   90.00
_cell.angle_gamma   90.00
#
_symmetry.space_group_name_H-M   'P 1'
#
loop_
_entity.id
_entity.type
_entity.pdbx_description
1 polymer ?
#
loop_
_entity_poly.entity_id
_entity_poly.type
_entity_poly.pdbx_seq_one_letter_code
_entity_poly.pdbx_strand_id
1 'polypeptide(L)'
;MISNKMGISGIVIYLLISGFVLPALAEDGFTQADRERLVRVEATQAVFMQQMDKRLEQVDKRFEQVDKRFDELRSDMNARFEQMDKRFEQMTNMFYALSAIFTTLFAAVFGFAWWDRRSILITARKTAREEVEESTRIIRENTITVERLVEVLRSFAEKTPDLKELMRRANLL
;
A
#
# COMPACT_ATOMS: atom_id res chain seq x y z
N MET A 1 -101.37 14.50 75.07
CA MET A 1 -101.15 15.83 74.45
C MET A 1 -99.67 15.98 74.14
N ILE A 2 -99.21 15.45 72.99
CA ILE A 2 -98.08 15.94 72.18
C ILE A 2 -98.40 15.44 70.77
N SER A 3 -98.46 16.39 69.86
CA SER A 3 -99.01 16.33 68.53
C SER A 3 -98.17 15.45 67.61
N ASN A 4 -98.72 14.33 67.13
CA ASN A 4 -98.19 13.55 66.01
C ASN A 4 -98.36 14.38 64.71
N LYS A 5 -97.49 15.39 64.56
CA LYS A 5 -97.45 16.35 63.44
C LYS A 5 -96.25 16.10 62.53
N MET A 6 -95.72 14.88 62.45
CA MET A 6 -95.00 14.46 61.24
C MET A 6 -96.03 14.11 60.18
N GLY A 7 -96.69 15.17 59.70
CA GLY A 7 -97.72 15.08 58.69
C GLY A 7 -97.16 14.48 57.40
N ILE A 8 -98.08 13.92 56.62
CA ILE A 8 -97.92 13.42 55.25
C ILE A 8 -96.90 14.23 54.42
N SER A 9 -96.78 15.54 54.66
CA SER A 9 -95.76 16.45 54.13
C SER A 9 -94.29 15.98 54.28
N GLY A 10 -93.89 15.40 55.42
CA GLY A 10 -92.51 14.92 55.61
C GLY A 10 -92.16 13.68 54.78
N ILE A 11 -93.13 12.77 54.61
CA ILE A 11 -93.01 11.60 53.74
C ILE A 11 -92.99 12.04 52.27
N VAL A 12 -93.79 13.03 51.91
CA VAL A 12 -93.80 13.61 50.56
C VAL A 12 -92.45 14.29 50.26
N ILE A 13 -91.87 15.03 51.20
CA ILE A 13 -90.54 15.64 51.04
C ILE A 13 -89.46 14.56 50.92
N TYR A 14 -89.51 13.51 51.73
CA TYR A 14 -88.58 12.38 51.62
C TYR A 14 -88.70 11.64 50.29
N LEU A 15 -89.91 11.41 49.78
CA LEU A 15 -90.15 10.79 48.48
C LEU A 15 -89.76 11.68 47.30
N LEU A 16 -89.95 13.00 47.43
CA LEU A 16 -89.50 13.98 46.43
C LEU A 16 -87.97 14.07 46.40
N ILE A 17 -87.32 14.10 47.56
CA ILE A 17 -85.85 14.11 47.66
C ILE A 17 -85.29 12.77 47.20
N SER A 18 -85.87 11.63 47.59
CA SER A 18 -85.39 10.32 47.15
C SER A 18 -85.59 10.13 45.65
N GLY A 19 -86.75 10.53 45.10
CA GLY A 19 -87.06 10.44 43.68
C GLY A 19 -86.18 11.34 42.81
N PHE A 20 -85.68 12.45 43.36
CA PHE A 20 -84.80 13.39 42.64
C PHE A 20 -83.30 13.05 42.81
N VAL A 21 -82.89 12.51 43.95
CA VAL A 21 -81.48 12.18 44.26
C VAL A 21 -81.05 10.83 43.69
N LEU A 22 -81.93 9.82 43.63
CA LEU A 22 -81.61 8.49 43.07
C LEU A 22 -81.19 8.50 41.58
N PRO A 23 -81.85 9.25 40.67
CA PRO A 23 -81.41 9.33 39.28
C PRO A 23 -80.15 10.21 39.10
N ALA A 24 -79.87 11.14 40.02
CA ALA A 24 -78.73 12.05 39.94
C ALA A 24 -77.39 11.41 40.37
N LEU A 25 -77.44 10.27 41.07
CA LEU A 25 -76.27 9.49 41.49
C LEU A 25 -76.00 8.27 40.59
N ALA A 26 -76.78 8.08 39.53
CA ALA A 26 -76.47 7.12 38.48
C ALA A 26 -75.32 7.69 37.65
N GLU A 27 -74.08 7.51 38.12
CA GLU A 27 -72.92 7.58 37.22
C GLU A 27 -73.20 6.64 36.05
N ASP A 28 -73.28 7.19 34.84
CA ASP A 28 -73.52 6.44 33.61
C ASP A 28 -72.46 5.34 33.46
N GLY A 29 -72.81 4.13 33.91
CA GLY A 29 -71.98 2.94 33.73
C GLY A 29 -71.87 2.58 32.25
N PHE A 30 -70.76 1.95 31.88
CA PHE A 30 -70.38 1.58 30.50
C PHE A 30 -71.59 1.27 29.60
N THR A 31 -71.93 2.26 28.77
CA THR A 31 -73.19 2.31 28.05
C THR A 31 -73.20 1.32 26.87
N GLN A 32 -74.37 1.09 26.27
CA GLN A 32 -74.44 0.26 25.06
C GLN A 32 -73.66 0.87 23.88
N ALA A 33 -73.59 2.21 23.81
CA ALA A 33 -72.78 2.91 22.82
C ALA A 33 -71.27 2.69 23.04
N ASP A 34 -70.81 2.58 24.29
CA ASP A 34 -69.41 2.30 24.61
C ASP A 34 -69.01 0.86 24.26
N ARG A 35 -69.92 -0.11 24.42
CA ARG A 35 -69.72 -1.50 23.95
C ARG A 35 -69.57 -1.58 22.45
N GLU A 36 -70.40 -0.86 21.69
CA GLU A 36 -70.30 -0.81 20.24
C GLU A 36 -69.02 -0.14 19.77
N ARG A 37 -68.56 0.90 20.46
CA ARG A 37 -67.25 1.53 20.21
C ARG A 37 -66.11 0.56 20.48
N LEU A 38 -66.17 -0.18 21.59
CA LEU A 38 -65.15 -1.17 21.96
C LEU A 38 -65.04 -2.28 20.91
N VAL A 39 -66.17 -2.87 20.50
CA VAL A 39 -66.21 -3.90 19.45
C VAL A 39 -65.65 -3.36 18.13
N ARG A 40 -65.95 -2.11 17.78
CA ARG A 40 -65.42 -1.48 16.56
C ARG A 40 -63.91 -1.25 16.65
N VAL A 41 -63.40 -0.86 17.82
CA VAL A 41 -61.96 -0.69 18.09
C VAL A 41 -61.23 -2.03 18.00
N GLU A 42 -61.76 -3.09 18.63
CA GLU A 42 -61.21 -4.45 18.54
C GLU A 42 -61.19 -4.96 17.09
N ALA A 43 -62.28 -4.74 16.34
CA ALA A 43 -62.35 -5.09 14.93
C ALA A 43 -61.30 -4.32 14.11
N THR A 44 -61.12 -3.01 14.34
CA THR A 44 -60.07 -2.24 13.67
C THR A 44 -58.66 -2.69 14.06
N GLN A 45 -58.45 -3.14 15.29
CA GLN A 45 -57.16 -3.65 15.78
C GLN A 45 -56.82 -5.00 15.15
N ALA A 46 -57.80 -5.89 15.00
CA ALA A 46 -57.63 -7.17 14.31
C ALA A 46 -57.28 -6.98 12.82
N VAL A 47 -57.96 -6.06 12.14
CA VAL A 47 -57.65 -5.71 10.74
C VAL A 47 -56.25 -5.09 10.63
N PHE A 48 -55.87 -4.22 11.55
CA PHE A 48 -54.54 -3.63 11.60
C PHE A 48 -53.45 -4.70 11.78
N MET A 49 -53.63 -5.65 12.70
CA MET A 49 -52.70 -6.77 12.90
C MET A 49 -52.53 -7.60 11.62
N GLN A 50 -53.64 -7.97 10.96
CA GLN A 50 -53.55 -8.70 9.68
C GLN A 50 -52.83 -7.91 8.58
N GLN A 51 -53.01 -6.59 8.54
CA GLN A 51 -52.31 -5.74 7.59
C GLN A 51 -50.82 -5.63 7.93
N MET A 52 -50.46 -5.57 9.22
CA MET A 52 -49.08 -5.61 9.69
C MET A 52 -48.39 -6.91 9.30
N ASP A 53 -49.02 -8.07 9.55
CA ASP A 53 -48.46 -9.38 9.21
C ASP A 53 -48.17 -9.50 7.72
N LYS A 54 -49.11 -9.09 6.86
CA LYS A 54 -48.89 -9.08 5.41
C LYS A 54 -47.74 -8.17 4.98
N ARG A 55 -47.57 -7.03 5.65
CA ARG A 55 -46.47 -6.11 5.37
C ARG A 55 -45.14 -6.69 5.84
N LEU A 56 -45.10 -7.36 6.99
CA LEU A 56 -43.90 -8.03 7.49
C LEU A 56 -43.48 -9.18 6.58
N GLU A 57 -44.39 -10.04 6.14
CA GLU A 57 -44.09 -11.07 5.14
C GLU A 57 -43.52 -10.49 3.84
N GLN A 58 -44.06 -9.35 3.39
CA GLN A 58 -43.56 -8.68 2.20
C GLN A 58 -42.15 -8.10 2.41
N VAL A 59 -41.86 -7.60 3.62
CA VAL A 59 -40.54 -7.13 4.00
C VAL A 59 -39.54 -8.29 4.05
N ASP A 60 -39.90 -9.42 4.66
CA ASP A 60 -39.03 -10.60 4.73
C ASP A 60 -38.66 -11.11 3.33
N LYS A 61 -39.64 -11.22 2.42
CA LYS A 61 -39.38 -11.59 1.02
C LYS A 61 -38.43 -10.63 0.32
N ARG A 62 -38.50 -9.33 0.62
CA ARG A 62 -37.58 -8.33 0.05
C ARG A 62 -36.19 -8.45 0.66
N PHE A 63 -36.07 -8.75 1.95
CA PHE A 63 -34.78 -8.99 2.60
C PHE A 63 -34.10 -10.23 2.01
N GLU A 64 -34.81 -11.34 1.85
CA GLU A 64 -34.26 -12.54 1.20
C GLU A 64 -33.75 -12.26 -0.23
N GLN A 65 -34.46 -11.42 -0.99
CA GLN A 65 -34.00 -11.02 -2.33
C GLN A 65 -32.75 -10.14 -2.29
N VAL A 66 -32.63 -9.27 -1.28
CA VAL A 66 -31.44 -8.44 -1.07
C VAL A 66 -30.25 -9.30 -0.70
N ASP A 67 -30.42 -10.26 0.21
CA ASP A 67 -29.35 -11.19 0.61
C ASP A 67 -28.83 -11.98 -0.58
N LYS A 68 -29.72 -12.52 -1.42
CA LYS A 68 -29.31 -13.22 -2.65
C LYS A 68 -28.50 -12.33 -3.59
N ARG A 69 -28.92 -11.08 -3.79
CA ARG A 69 -28.17 -10.12 -4.63
C ARG A 69 -26.82 -9.77 -4.03
N PHE A 70 -26.73 -9.68 -2.71
CA PHE A 70 -25.46 -9.45 -2.03
C PHE A 70 -24.50 -10.63 -2.19
N ASP A 71 -25.00 -11.86 -2.07
CA ASP A 71 -24.22 -13.07 -2.31
C ASP A 71 -23.74 -13.17 -3.76
N GLU A 72 -24.61 -12.89 -4.73
CA GLU A 72 -24.26 -12.83 -6.15
C GLU A 72 -23.18 -11.76 -6.41
N LEU A 73 -23.34 -10.56 -5.86
CA LEU A 73 -22.38 -9.47 -6.00
C LEU A 73 -21.01 -9.85 -5.41
N ARG A 74 -21.01 -10.48 -4.22
CA ARG A 74 -19.79 -10.93 -3.56
C ARG A 74 -19.09 -12.02 -4.37
N SER A 75 -19.86 -12.93 -4.95
CA SER A 75 -19.35 -13.97 -5.84
C SER A 75 -18.72 -13.39 -7.12
N ASP A 76 -19.41 -12.47 -7.80
CA ASP A 76 -18.88 -11.79 -8.99
C ASP A 76 -17.61 -10.98 -8.67
N MET A 77 -17.60 -10.26 -7.54
CA MET A 77 -16.40 -9.56 -7.09
C MET A 77 -15.23 -10.52 -6.89
N ASN A 78 -15.43 -11.63 -6.17
CA ASN A 78 -14.38 -12.62 -5.94
C ASN A 78 -13.85 -13.20 -7.26
N ALA A 79 -14.74 -13.55 -8.19
CA ALA A 79 -14.34 -14.08 -9.50
C ALA A 79 -13.50 -13.06 -10.30
N ARG A 80 -13.87 -11.78 -10.26
CA ARG A 80 -13.10 -10.70 -10.90
C ARG A 80 -11.74 -10.50 -10.24
N PHE A 81 -11.67 -10.53 -8.91
CA PHE A 81 -10.40 -10.45 -8.19
C PHE A 81 -9.47 -11.59 -8.56
N GLU A 82 -9.97 -12.84 -8.57
CA GLU A 82 -9.16 -14.00 -8.96
C GLU A 82 -8.67 -13.89 -10.42
N GLN A 83 -9.51 -13.36 -11.33
CA GLN A 83 -9.08 -13.10 -12.70
C GLN A 83 -7.99 -12.01 -12.78
N MET A 84 -8.07 -10.96 -11.97
CA MET A 84 -7.01 -9.95 -11.87
C MET A 84 -5.71 -10.55 -11.35
N ASP A 85 -5.77 -11.37 -10.30
CA ASP A 85 -4.59 -12.02 -9.72
C ASP A 85 -3.85 -12.87 -10.76
N LYS A 86 -4.58 -13.66 -11.57
CA LYS A 86 -3.99 -14.44 -12.67
C LYS A 86 -3.29 -13.55 -13.72
N ARG A 87 -3.90 -12.40 -14.06
CA ARG A 87 -3.29 -11.45 -15.00
C ARG A 87 -2.05 -10.78 -14.41
N PHE A 88 -2.07 -10.44 -13.12
CA PHE A 88 -0.92 -9.89 -12.41
C PHE A 88 0.23 -10.89 -12.32
N GLU A 89 -0.06 -12.15 -12.04
CA GLU A 89 0.94 -13.22 -12.04
C GLU A 89 1.59 -13.38 -13.42
N GLN A 90 0.78 -13.40 -14.49
CA GLN A 90 1.28 -13.46 -15.86
C GLN A 90 2.18 -12.25 -16.20
N MET A 91 1.77 -11.04 -15.81
CA MET A 91 2.56 -9.83 -16.02
C MET A 91 3.88 -9.87 -15.23
N THR A 92 3.84 -10.34 -14.00
CA THR A 92 5.00 -10.49 -13.13
C THR A 92 6.00 -11.50 -13.72
N ASN A 93 5.51 -12.62 -14.23
CA ASN A 93 6.34 -13.62 -14.90
C ASN A 93 7.03 -13.05 -16.16
N MET A 94 6.32 -12.28 -16.97
CA MET A 94 6.92 -11.58 -18.12
C MET A 94 7.97 -10.56 -17.68
N PHE A 95 7.72 -9.81 -16.61
CA PHE A 95 8.67 -8.85 -16.06
C PHE A 95 9.95 -9.53 -15.55
N TYR A 96 9.83 -10.67 -14.88
CA TYR A 96 10.99 -11.46 -14.46
C TYR A 96 11.79 -11.96 -15.66
N ALA A 97 11.13 -12.46 -16.72
CA ALA A 97 11.81 -12.92 -17.93
C ALA A 97 12.59 -11.78 -18.61
N LEU A 98 11.97 -10.59 -18.76
CA LEU A 98 12.63 -9.41 -19.31
C LEU A 98 13.82 -8.97 -18.44
N SER A 99 13.62 -8.92 -17.12
CA SER A 99 14.67 -8.57 -16.15
C SER A 99 15.84 -9.54 -16.20
N ALA A 100 15.57 -10.83 -16.39
CA ALA A 100 16.60 -11.87 -16.52
C ALA A 100 17.46 -11.67 -17.79
N ILE A 101 16.81 -11.40 -18.94
CA ILE A 101 17.51 -11.10 -20.19
C ILE A 101 18.37 -9.85 -20.03
N PHE A 102 17.79 -8.77 -19.49
CA PHE A 102 18.49 -7.51 -19.25
C PHE A 102 19.70 -7.70 -18.34
N THR A 103 19.53 -8.41 -17.22
CA THR A 103 20.61 -8.70 -16.27
C THR A 103 21.72 -9.53 -16.93
N THR A 104 21.36 -10.51 -17.76
CA THR A 104 22.32 -11.33 -18.50
C THR A 104 23.12 -10.49 -19.50
N LEU A 105 22.46 -9.62 -20.26
CA LEU A 105 23.12 -8.70 -21.19
C LEU A 105 24.03 -7.72 -20.46
N PHE A 106 23.58 -7.15 -19.34
CA PHE A 106 24.40 -6.27 -18.51
C PHE A 106 25.64 -7.00 -18.00
N ALA A 107 25.47 -8.18 -17.41
CA ALA A 107 26.60 -8.98 -16.94
C ALA A 107 27.59 -9.30 -18.07
N ALA A 108 27.12 -9.59 -19.28
CA ALA A 108 27.97 -9.83 -20.43
C ALA A 108 28.74 -8.57 -20.87
N VAL A 109 28.07 -7.42 -20.99
CA VAL A 109 28.70 -6.15 -21.39
C VAL A 109 29.70 -5.68 -20.35
N PHE A 110 29.32 -5.65 -19.07
CA PHE A 110 30.22 -5.23 -17.98
C PHE A 110 31.36 -6.22 -17.79
N GLY A 111 31.08 -7.53 -17.89
CA GLY A 111 32.10 -8.57 -17.83
C GLY A 111 33.11 -8.44 -18.97
N PHE A 112 32.64 -8.21 -20.20
CA PHE A 112 33.51 -7.97 -21.35
C PHE A 112 34.32 -6.68 -21.19
N ALA A 113 33.69 -5.57 -20.79
CA ALA A 113 34.38 -4.30 -20.58
C ALA A 113 35.46 -4.40 -19.49
N TRP A 114 35.20 -5.14 -18.42
CA TRP A 114 36.19 -5.38 -17.38
C TRP A 114 37.36 -6.26 -17.86
N TRP A 115 37.06 -7.30 -18.66
CA TRP A 115 38.06 -8.16 -19.29
C TRP A 115 38.93 -7.40 -20.30
N ASP A 116 38.31 -6.63 -21.20
CA ASP A 116 38.96 -5.84 -22.24
C ASP A 116 39.89 -4.77 -21.65
N ARG A 117 39.41 -4.04 -20.63
CA ARG A 117 40.26 -3.08 -19.91
C ARG A 117 41.48 -3.75 -19.26
N ARG A 118 41.34 -4.98 -18.77
CA ARG A 118 42.44 -5.73 -18.17
C ARG A 118 43.42 -6.25 -19.23
N SER A 119 42.93 -6.70 -20.40
CA SER A 119 43.76 -7.29 -21.46
C SER A 119 44.61 -6.24 -22.18
N ILE A 120 44.02 -5.10 -22.59
CA ILE A 120 44.73 -4.04 -23.34
C ILE A 120 45.84 -3.42 -22.50
N LEU A 121 45.57 -3.18 -21.21
CA LEU A 121 46.52 -2.56 -20.30
C LEU A 121 47.79 -3.42 -20.09
N ILE A 122 47.66 -4.75 -20.20
CA ILE A 122 48.82 -5.65 -20.10
C ILE A 122 49.70 -5.51 -21.33
N THR A 123 49.11 -5.45 -22.54
CA THR A 123 49.87 -5.33 -23.79
C THR A 123 50.55 -3.97 -23.90
N ALA A 124 49.84 -2.89 -23.57
CA ALA A 124 50.41 -1.54 -23.57
C ALA A 124 51.57 -1.39 -22.57
N ARG A 125 51.51 -2.09 -21.43
CA ARG A 125 52.62 -2.11 -20.47
C ARG A 125 53.83 -2.90 -20.96
N LYS A 126 53.64 -3.88 -21.84
CA LYS A 126 54.76 -4.67 -22.40
C LYS A 126 55.54 -3.85 -23.41
N THR A 127 54.86 -3.24 -24.39
CA THR A 127 55.52 -2.40 -25.40
C THR A 127 56.20 -1.19 -24.75
N ALA A 128 55.55 -0.53 -23.80
CA ALA A 128 56.15 0.57 -23.06
C ALA A 128 57.37 0.15 -22.21
N ARG A 129 57.44 -1.11 -21.76
CA ARG A 129 58.62 -1.63 -21.05
C ARG A 129 59.75 -1.98 -22.00
N GLU A 130 59.44 -2.55 -23.16
CA GLU A 130 60.43 -2.90 -24.19
C GLU A 130 61.12 -1.65 -24.74
N GLU A 131 60.38 -0.58 -25.03
CA GLU A 131 60.95 0.70 -25.49
C GLU A 131 61.84 1.35 -24.43
N VAL A 132 61.42 1.30 -23.16
CA VAL A 132 62.22 1.81 -22.03
C VAL A 132 63.47 0.96 -21.82
N GLU A 133 63.38 -0.35 -21.94
CA GLU A 133 64.51 -1.28 -21.79
C GLU A 133 65.52 -1.11 -22.92
N GLU A 134 65.07 -0.96 -24.17
CA GLU A 134 65.95 -0.69 -25.31
C GLU A 134 66.66 0.65 -25.17
N SER A 135 65.92 1.71 -24.80
CA SER A 135 66.50 3.02 -24.51
C SER A 135 67.54 2.95 -23.39
N THR A 136 67.24 2.19 -22.33
CA THR A 136 68.17 1.97 -21.19
C THR A 136 69.39 1.16 -21.62
N ARG A 137 69.23 0.18 -22.52
CA ARG A 137 70.33 -0.63 -23.06
C ARG A 137 71.29 0.22 -23.89
N ILE A 138 70.77 1.07 -24.77
CA ILE A 138 71.58 1.98 -25.60
C ILE A 138 72.35 2.97 -24.71
N ILE A 139 71.68 3.54 -23.70
CA ILE A 139 72.35 4.44 -22.75
C ILE A 139 73.50 3.70 -22.05
N ARG A 140 73.24 2.49 -21.53
CA ARG A 140 74.26 1.69 -20.83
C ARG A 140 75.44 1.31 -21.74
N GLU A 141 75.16 0.91 -22.97
CA GLU A 141 76.19 0.58 -23.95
C GLU A 141 77.05 1.79 -24.29
N ASN A 142 76.40 2.95 -24.53
CA ASN A 142 77.11 4.18 -24.83
C ASN A 142 77.94 4.69 -23.65
N THR A 143 77.47 4.52 -22.41
CA THR A 143 78.26 4.83 -21.20
C THR A 143 79.56 4.02 -21.17
N ILE A 144 79.53 2.72 -21.49
CA ILE A 144 80.72 1.87 -21.51
C ILE A 144 81.70 2.30 -22.61
N THR A 145 81.22 2.66 -23.81
CA THR A 145 82.10 3.18 -24.87
C THR A 145 82.71 4.52 -24.51
N VAL A 146 81.94 5.42 -23.89
CA VAL A 146 82.45 6.70 -23.40
C VAL A 146 83.52 6.48 -22.33
N GLU A 147 83.29 5.58 -21.36
CA GLU A 147 84.30 5.22 -20.35
C GLU A 147 85.62 4.74 -20.99
N ARG A 148 85.54 3.84 -21.98
CA ARG A 148 86.71 3.37 -22.73
C ARG A 148 87.40 4.49 -23.50
N LEU A 149 86.64 5.39 -24.14
CA LEU A 149 87.21 6.51 -24.88
C LEU A 149 87.90 7.50 -23.93
N VAL A 150 87.30 7.77 -22.77
CA VAL A 150 87.89 8.61 -21.72
C VAL A 150 89.20 7.98 -21.23
N GLU A 151 89.24 6.66 -21.04
CA GLU A 151 90.47 5.95 -20.63
C GLU A 151 91.57 6.06 -21.69
N VAL A 152 91.24 5.89 -22.97
CA VAL A 152 92.18 6.08 -24.08
C VAL A 152 92.67 7.53 -24.12
N LEU A 153 91.77 8.52 -24.08
CA LEU A 153 92.13 9.94 -24.06
C LEU A 153 93.00 10.30 -22.85
N ARG A 154 92.72 9.71 -21.68
CA ARG A 154 93.54 9.86 -20.47
C ARG A 154 94.96 9.35 -20.71
N SER A 155 95.13 8.20 -21.35
CA SER A 155 96.47 7.64 -21.68
C SER A 155 97.25 8.51 -22.69
N PHE A 156 96.56 9.20 -23.60
CA PHE A 156 97.18 10.15 -24.52
C PHE A 156 97.47 11.50 -23.86
N ALA A 157 96.61 11.96 -22.95
CA ALA A 157 96.80 13.20 -22.20
C ALA A 157 98.05 13.16 -21.30
N GLU A 158 98.47 11.98 -20.85
CA GLU A 158 99.75 11.82 -20.16
C GLU A 158 100.97 12.12 -21.05
N LYS A 159 100.83 11.97 -22.38
CA LYS A 159 101.92 12.15 -23.35
C LYS A 159 101.94 13.53 -24.02
N THR A 160 100.83 14.26 -24.00
CA THR A 160 100.70 15.56 -24.69
C THR A 160 100.18 16.66 -23.73
N PRO A 161 100.94 17.74 -23.47
CA PRO A 161 100.55 18.78 -22.51
C PRO A 161 99.25 19.50 -22.89
N ASP A 162 99.04 19.77 -24.19
CA ASP A 162 97.85 20.47 -24.69
C ASP A 162 96.55 19.68 -24.44
N LEU A 163 96.60 18.35 -24.59
CA LEU A 163 95.44 17.48 -24.39
C LEU A 163 95.08 17.33 -22.90
N LYS A 164 96.09 17.35 -22.02
CA LYS A 164 95.90 17.31 -20.56
C LYS A 164 95.14 18.53 -20.05
N GLU A 165 95.44 19.71 -20.58
CA GLU A 165 94.74 20.94 -20.19
C GLU A 165 93.28 20.93 -20.67
N LEU A 166 93.01 20.42 -21.88
CA LEU A 166 91.66 20.28 -22.41
C LEU A 166 90.80 19.29 -21.61
N MET A 167 91.36 18.14 -21.23
CA MET A 167 90.68 17.16 -20.36
C MET A 167 90.36 17.72 -18.96
N ARG A 168 91.26 18.53 -18.39
CA ARG A 168 91.03 19.21 -17.10
C ARG A 168 89.92 20.25 -17.17
N ARG A 169 89.80 20.99 -18.29
CA ARG A 169 88.71 21.95 -18.52
C ARG A 169 87.35 21.28 -18.68
N ALA A 170 87.31 20.07 -19.23
CA ALA A 170 86.10 19.25 -19.37
C ALA A 170 85.74 18.45 -18.11
N ASN A 171 86.50 18.61 -17.02
CA ASN A 171 86.30 17.90 -15.75
C ASN A 171 86.42 16.36 -15.86
N LEU A 172 87.21 15.87 -16.83
CA LEU A 172 87.44 14.45 -17.12
C LEU A 172 88.76 13.92 -16.50
N LEU A 173 89.51 14.79 -15.81
CA LEU A 173 90.78 14.51 -15.13
C LEU A 173 90.81 15.14 -13.74
#